data_AF-A0A955YV54-F1
#
_entry.id   AF-A0A955YV54-F1
#
_cell.length_a   1.000
_cell.length_b   1.000
_cell.length_c   1.000
_cell.angle_alpha   90.00
_cell.angle_beta   90.00
_cell.angle_gamma   90.00
#
_symmetry.space_group_name_H-M   'P 1'
#
loop_
_entity.id
_entity.type
_entity.pdbx_description
1 polymer ?
#
loop_
_entity_poly.entity_id
_entity_poly.type
_entity_poly.pdbx_seq_one_letter_code
_entity_poly.pdbx_strand_id
1 'polypeptide(L)'
;MPASAFADCGDGLLEMNEECDDANDVSGDGCSEFCFIESRNVCEPAGFQLDVKEDWGGALNWVLTMDNRGITQAANSDPGVYSTTMEADIAIVEFEMAVETTDDDDFIGWTVGFDSGESTSATADWLLFDWKQANQTAFSANATRGLAMSRVEGIANTTTLWGHTGAVTEIARANNYADTGWADNQVYRVRMEASATRIRVWVDLDPNDNIPGTLEFDETGTFPTGKFGFYTFSQPNDRFTLISPPGDSYCSTDQDDDDIKDRVDEDADNDGIPDSVESPGYPYGPGNDEDTDGVPDWNDPDHVVGGCVGDGGDPARCLTLPIALDFDADGVPNHLDLDSDGDGLTDAFESGGTDDDGDGIADDCLPVTVSGACQNPVPVPPNTDETDGPDYLDTDSDGDGLGDLLEAFDVDDNEMADDVTPVGND
;
A
#
# COMPACT_ATOMS: atom_id res chain seq x y z
N MET A 1 14.56 -35.50 24.15
CA MET A 1 14.37 -34.58 23.02
C MET A 1 12.87 -34.31 22.99
N PRO A 2 12.38 -33.11 23.29
CA PRO A 2 11.03 -32.78 22.85
C PRO A 2 11.05 -32.69 21.32
N ALA A 3 9.92 -33.01 20.69
CA ALA A 3 9.74 -32.93 19.25
C ALA A 3 9.98 -31.48 18.80
N SER A 4 10.73 -31.30 17.71
CA SER A 4 10.63 -30.08 16.92
C SER A 4 9.18 -30.00 16.48
N ALA A 5 8.47 -28.92 16.80
CA ALA A 5 7.30 -28.55 16.03
C ALA A 5 7.76 -28.50 14.56
N PHE A 6 7.00 -29.12 13.67
CA PHE A 6 7.10 -28.73 12.27
C PHE A 6 6.55 -27.30 12.22
N ALA A 7 7.18 -26.44 11.43
CA ALA A 7 6.58 -25.20 10.96
C ALA A 7 5.17 -25.53 10.46
N ASP A 8 4.16 -24.95 11.09
CA ASP A 8 2.78 -25.05 10.62
C ASP A 8 2.54 -23.73 9.89
N CYS A 9 2.41 -23.80 8.57
CA CYS A 9 2.06 -22.64 7.76
C CYS A 9 0.76 -22.00 8.25
N GLY A 10 0.63 -20.68 8.12
CA GLY A 10 -0.55 -19.93 8.50
C GLY A 10 -0.66 -19.73 10.00
N ASP A 11 0.44 -19.86 10.74
CA ASP A 11 0.48 -19.61 12.19
C ASP A 11 0.80 -18.15 12.56
N GLY A 12 1.09 -17.34 11.54
CA GLY A 12 1.36 -15.93 11.61
C GLY A 12 2.81 -15.58 11.90
N LEU A 13 3.73 -16.55 11.83
CA LEU A 13 5.16 -16.36 12.09
C LEU A 13 5.99 -16.78 10.89
N LEU A 14 6.80 -15.86 10.34
CA LEU A 14 7.64 -16.20 9.18
C LEU A 14 8.87 -17.01 9.64
N GLU A 15 8.84 -18.32 9.39
CA GLU A 15 9.91 -19.24 9.77
C GLU A 15 10.96 -19.45 8.67
N MET A 16 12.11 -20.05 9.02
CA MET A 16 13.27 -20.17 8.10
C MET A 16 13.00 -21.02 6.83
N ASN A 17 11.87 -21.74 6.79
CA ASN A 17 11.48 -22.62 5.69
C ASN A 17 10.23 -22.13 4.96
N GLU A 18 9.82 -20.89 5.18
CA GLU A 18 8.65 -20.25 4.61
C GLU A 18 9.11 -19.04 3.78
N GLU A 19 8.44 -18.80 2.67
CA GLU A 19 8.64 -17.61 1.84
C GLU A 19 7.65 -16.48 2.23
N CYS A 20 6.51 -16.85 2.82
CA CYS A 20 5.50 -15.97 3.39
C CYS A 20 4.78 -16.70 4.55
N ASP A 21 4.16 -15.97 5.48
CA ASP A 21 3.12 -16.50 6.38
C ASP A 21 2.11 -15.39 6.71
N ASP A 22 0.90 -15.51 6.18
CA ASP A 22 -0.17 -14.51 6.29
C ASP A 22 -1.23 -14.88 7.37
N ALA A 23 -0.86 -15.77 8.28
CA ALA A 23 -1.69 -16.30 9.38
C ALA A 23 -2.94 -17.07 8.95
N ASN A 24 -2.95 -17.65 7.75
CA ASN A 24 -4.02 -18.52 7.32
C ASN A 24 -3.53 -19.66 6.37
N ASP A 25 -4.38 -20.65 6.08
CA ASP A 25 -4.09 -21.81 5.22
C ASP A 25 -4.87 -21.75 3.87
N VAL A 26 -5.19 -20.55 3.39
CA VAL A 26 -6.05 -20.30 2.22
C VAL A 26 -5.18 -19.96 1.03
N SER A 27 -5.10 -20.86 0.05
CA SER A 27 -4.53 -20.48 -1.24
C SER A 27 -5.41 -19.49 -2.01
N GLY A 28 -4.77 -18.64 -2.80
CA GLY A 28 -5.38 -17.61 -3.65
C GLY A 28 -5.40 -16.20 -3.04
N ASP A 29 -4.70 -15.98 -1.93
CA ASP A 29 -4.53 -14.67 -1.28
C ASP A 29 -3.07 -14.18 -1.29
N GLY A 30 -2.20 -14.84 -2.08
CA GLY A 30 -0.79 -14.47 -2.24
C GLY A 30 0.16 -15.28 -1.37
N CYS A 31 -0.32 -15.92 -0.30
CA CYS A 31 0.46 -16.89 0.47
C CYS A 31 -0.22 -18.27 0.46
N SER A 32 0.42 -19.26 -0.16
CA SER A 32 -0.21 -20.58 -0.29
C SER A 32 -0.38 -21.31 1.05
N GLU A 33 -1.24 -22.33 1.09
CA GLU A 33 -1.38 -23.27 2.23
C GLU A 33 -0.08 -24.03 2.62
N PHE A 34 1.01 -23.79 1.89
CA PHE A 34 2.33 -24.35 2.12
C PHE A 34 3.41 -23.27 2.36
N CYS A 35 3.02 -22.01 2.52
CA CYS A 35 3.87 -20.86 2.82
C CYS A 35 4.93 -20.62 1.74
N PHE A 36 4.54 -20.88 0.49
CA PHE A 36 5.19 -20.36 -0.70
C PHE A 36 4.42 -19.15 -1.19
N ILE A 37 5.15 -18.14 -1.64
CA ILE A 37 4.56 -17.00 -2.35
C ILE A 37 3.85 -17.56 -3.59
N GLU A 38 2.60 -17.19 -3.77
CA GLU A 38 1.83 -17.61 -4.94
C GLU A 38 2.33 -16.85 -6.18
N SER A 39 2.28 -17.48 -7.35
CA SER A 39 2.71 -16.84 -8.61
C SER A 39 2.05 -15.48 -8.78
N ARG A 40 2.76 -14.49 -9.30
CA ARG A 40 2.26 -13.12 -9.50
C ARG A 40 1.85 -12.40 -8.22
N ASN A 41 2.62 -12.63 -7.16
CA ASN A 41 2.44 -11.93 -5.89
C ASN A 41 3.81 -11.60 -5.30
N VAL A 42 3.87 -10.47 -4.62
CA VAL A 42 4.99 -10.09 -3.78
C VAL A 42 4.52 -10.04 -2.32
N CYS A 43 5.29 -10.65 -1.44
CA CYS A 43 4.99 -10.69 -0.01
C CYS A 43 6.05 -9.91 0.77
N GLU A 44 5.60 -9.03 1.66
CA GLU A 44 6.46 -8.23 2.51
C GLU A 44 6.35 -8.65 3.98
N PRO A 45 7.41 -8.48 4.79
CA PRO A 45 7.35 -8.75 6.22
C PRO A 45 6.36 -7.84 6.96
N ALA A 46 5.25 -8.42 7.39
CA ALA A 46 4.23 -7.84 8.25
C ALA A 46 4.62 -8.02 9.73
N GLY A 47 5.62 -7.30 10.22
CA GLY A 47 6.04 -7.46 11.60
C GLY A 47 6.87 -6.32 12.14
N PHE A 48 7.09 -6.33 13.45
CA PHE A 48 8.05 -5.43 14.05
C PHE A 48 9.46 -6.00 13.83
N GLN A 49 10.09 -5.59 12.75
CA GLN A 49 11.55 -5.49 12.77
C GLN A 49 11.94 -4.11 13.26
N LEU A 50 12.88 -4.07 14.20
CA LEU A 50 13.53 -2.82 14.61
C LEU A 50 14.30 -2.29 13.40
N ASP A 51 13.67 -1.47 12.56
CA ASP A 51 14.35 -0.88 11.41
C ASP A 51 15.43 0.07 11.93
N VAL A 52 15.05 1.10 12.72
CA VAL A 52 16.00 1.89 13.54
C VAL A 52 15.33 2.45 14.79
N LYS A 53 16.08 2.50 15.89
CA LYS A 53 15.77 3.29 17.09
C LYS A 53 16.20 4.75 16.85
N GLU A 54 15.26 5.63 16.56
CA GLU A 54 15.54 7.07 16.41
C GLU A 54 15.21 7.81 17.70
N ASP A 55 16.27 8.28 18.38
CA ASP A 55 16.18 8.92 19.69
C ASP A 55 16.50 10.42 19.60
N TRP A 56 15.69 11.25 20.26
CA TRP A 56 16.05 12.66 20.55
C TRP A 56 16.90 12.82 21.82
N GLY A 57 17.69 11.81 22.18
CA GLY A 57 18.78 11.92 23.17
C GLY A 57 18.64 11.16 24.50
N GLY A 58 17.63 10.29 24.69
CA GLY A 58 17.27 9.75 26.02
C GLY A 58 16.98 8.25 26.14
N ALA A 59 16.60 7.84 27.36
CA ALA A 59 16.62 6.48 27.93
C ALA A 59 15.59 5.47 27.38
N LEU A 60 15.25 5.54 26.09
CA LEU A 60 14.34 4.61 25.42
C LEU A 60 14.81 3.16 25.58
N ASN A 61 13.87 2.29 25.97
CA ASN A 61 14.09 0.86 26.18
C ASN A 61 12.92 0.06 25.62
N TRP A 62 12.88 -0.02 24.29
CA TRP A 62 11.94 -0.87 23.56
C TRP A 62 12.29 -2.33 23.77
N VAL A 63 11.30 -3.15 24.13
CA VAL A 63 11.42 -4.59 24.28
C VAL A 63 10.36 -5.24 23.40
N LEU A 64 10.85 -5.96 22.39
CA LEU A 64 10.06 -6.72 21.45
C LEU A 64 9.62 -8.06 22.05
N THR A 65 8.39 -8.48 21.77
CA THR A 65 7.89 -9.82 22.09
C THR A 65 8.55 -10.88 21.20
N MET A 66 8.42 -12.15 21.55
CA MET A 66 9.10 -13.24 20.81
C MET A 66 8.51 -13.48 19.42
N ASP A 67 7.25 -13.12 19.24
CA ASP A 67 6.49 -13.21 17.99
C ASP A 67 6.66 -11.97 17.11
N ASN A 68 7.50 -10.99 17.48
CA ASN A 68 7.65 -9.72 16.77
C ASN A 68 6.36 -8.92 16.53
N ARG A 69 5.29 -9.19 17.29
CA ARG A 69 3.98 -8.51 17.15
C ARG A 69 3.60 -7.65 18.34
N GLY A 70 4.46 -7.54 19.34
CA GLY A 70 4.26 -6.69 20.51
C GLY A 70 5.54 -5.93 20.87
N ILE A 71 5.41 -4.65 21.21
CA ILE A 71 6.51 -3.88 21.79
C ILE A 71 6.09 -3.26 23.11
N THR A 72 7.03 -3.19 24.04
CA THR A 72 6.86 -2.46 25.28
C THR A 72 7.94 -1.41 25.45
N GLN A 73 7.58 -0.27 26.01
CA GLN A 73 8.49 0.79 26.40
C GLN A 73 8.29 1.02 27.90
N ALA A 74 9.29 0.66 28.71
CA ALA A 74 9.16 0.71 30.17
C ALA A 74 9.76 1.97 30.82
N ALA A 75 10.40 2.85 30.05
CA ALA A 75 11.23 3.93 30.58
C ALA A 75 10.60 5.29 30.31
N ASN A 76 10.49 6.15 31.33
CA ASN A 76 10.20 7.55 31.05
C ASN A 76 11.41 8.14 30.28
N SER A 77 11.20 8.52 29.02
CA SER A 77 12.26 8.88 28.08
C SER A 77 11.99 10.17 27.30
N ASP A 78 13.04 10.68 26.65
CA ASP A 78 12.92 11.60 25.53
C ASP A 78 12.05 10.99 24.40
N PRO A 79 11.55 11.79 23.43
CA PRO A 79 10.69 11.25 22.40
C PRO A 79 11.44 10.23 21.56
N GLY A 80 10.71 9.21 21.13
CA GLY A 80 11.25 8.16 20.29
C GLY A 80 10.18 7.55 19.41
N VAL A 81 10.62 7.18 18.21
CA VAL A 81 9.83 6.38 17.27
C VAL A 81 10.43 4.98 17.22
N TYR A 82 9.57 3.98 17.28
CA TYR A 82 9.86 2.62 16.87
C TYR A 82 9.29 2.43 15.48
N SER A 83 10.11 2.58 14.44
CA SER A 83 9.67 2.32 13.06
C SER A 83 9.64 0.81 12.81
N THR A 84 8.59 0.37 12.12
CA THR A 84 8.40 -1.04 11.71
C THR A 84 8.97 -1.25 10.30
N THR A 85 8.82 -2.44 9.72
CA THR A 85 9.07 -2.66 8.28
C THR A 85 7.83 -2.47 7.43
N MET A 86 6.68 -2.23 8.05
CA MET A 86 5.42 -2.03 7.36
C MET A 86 5.41 -0.65 6.71
N GLU A 87 5.15 -0.60 5.42
CA GLU A 87 4.91 0.65 4.70
C GLU A 87 3.55 1.26 5.12
N ALA A 88 3.43 2.58 4.99
CA ALA A 88 2.26 3.34 5.43
C ALA A 88 1.16 3.43 4.36
N ASP A 89 1.46 2.98 3.15
CA ASP A 89 0.51 2.73 2.07
C ASP A 89 -0.28 1.41 2.27
N ILE A 90 0.00 0.70 3.37
CA ILE A 90 -0.75 -0.47 3.80
C ILE A 90 -2.21 -0.12 4.10
N ALA A 91 -3.07 -0.71 3.29
CA ALA A 91 -4.48 -0.89 3.57
C ALA A 91 -4.68 -1.58 4.94
N ILE A 92 -5.43 -0.91 5.81
CA ILE A 92 -5.88 -1.33 7.16
C ILE A 92 -4.78 -1.88 8.09
N VAL A 93 -4.16 -0.99 8.88
CA VAL A 93 -3.35 -1.36 10.05
C VAL A 93 -4.23 -1.39 11.30
N GLU A 94 -4.22 -2.50 12.04
CA GLU A 94 -4.91 -2.59 13.33
C GLU A 94 -3.93 -2.95 14.44
N PHE A 95 -3.98 -2.24 15.55
CA PHE A 95 -3.12 -2.51 16.70
C PHE A 95 -3.82 -2.17 18.03
N GLU A 96 -3.36 -2.79 19.11
CA GLU A 96 -3.68 -2.37 20.46
C GLU A 96 -2.60 -1.45 21.02
N MET A 97 -3.00 -0.45 21.80
CA MET A 97 -2.11 0.37 22.59
C MET A 97 -2.62 0.53 24.03
N ALA A 98 -1.72 0.58 25.00
CA ALA A 98 -2.06 0.79 26.40
C ALA A 98 -0.91 1.43 27.18
N VAL A 99 -1.29 2.24 28.18
CA VAL A 99 -0.36 2.69 29.24
C VAL A 99 -0.61 1.84 30.48
N GLU A 100 0.30 0.91 30.79
CA GLU A 100 0.15 -0.11 31.85
C GLU A 100 0.64 0.37 33.21
N THR A 101 0.32 1.61 33.53
CA THR A 101 0.66 2.23 34.81
C THR A 101 -0.36 3.30 35.18
N THR A 102 -0.26 3.82 36.39
CA THR A 102 -0.93 5.04 36.85
C THR A 102 0.05 6.20 37.04
N ASP A 103 1.30 5.99 36.63
CA ASP A 103 2.37 6.98 36.72
C ASP A 103 2.48 7.74 35.40
N ASP A 104 2.76 9.04 35.51
CA ASP A 104 2.81 10.02 34.40
C ASP A 104 1.49 10.24 33.65
N ASP A 105 1.48 11.30 32.84
CA ASP A 105 0.31 11.73 32.07
C ASP A 105 0.67 12.19 30.64
N ASP A 106 1.75 11.63 30.11
CA ASP A 106 2.47 12.08 28.91
C ASP A 106 2.02 11.37 27.63
N PHE A 107 2.85 11.39 26.58
CA PHE A 107 2.44 11.00 25.23
C PHE A 107 2.75 9.54 24.91
N ILE A 108 1.75 8.89 24.33
CA ILE A 108 1.82 7.60 23.64
C ILE A 108 1.17 7.78 22.26
N GLY A 109 1.64 7.09 21.21
CA GLY A 109 1.14 7.33 19.86
C GLY A 109 1.70 6.40 18.79
N TRP A 110 1.55 6.82 17.54
CA TRP A 110 2.05 6.14 16.35
C TRP A 110 2.42 7.13 15.24
N THR A 111 3.09 6.63 14.21
CA THR A 111 3.59 7.41 13.07
C THR A 111 3.22 6.75 11.76
N VAL A 112 3.09 7.58 10.72
CA VAL A 112 2.81 7.17 9.33
C VAL A 112 3.80 7.93 8.43
N GLY A 113 4.51 7.20 7.57
CA GLY A 113 5.55 7.77 6.70
C GLY A 113 6.89 8.06 7.39
N PHE A 114 7.20 7.42 8.53
CA PHE A 114 8.46 7.68 9.25
C PHE A 114 9.58 6.75 8.79
N ASP A 115 10.52 7.32 8.03
CA ASP A 115 11.71 6.61 7.58
C ASP A 115 12.93 6.80 8.50
N SER A 116 13.89 5.90 8.37
CA SER A 116 15.18 5.99 9.04
C SER A 116 15.94 7.27 8.65
N GLY A 117 16.40 8.02 9.64
CA GLY A 117 17.12 9.29 9.50
C GLY A 117 16.26 10.54 9.67
N GLU A 118 14.93 10.40 9.69
CA GLU A 118 13.97 11.50 9.71
C GLU A 118 14.11 12.41 10.94
N SER A 119 14.57 11.89 12.09
CA SER A 119 14.81 12.69 13.31
C SER A 119 15.83 13.83 13.13
N THR A 120 16.68 13.74 12.11
CA THR A 120 17.70 14.74 11.78
C THR A 120 17.58 15.31 10.37
N SER A 121 16.59 14.87 9.61
CA SER A 121 16.39 15.22 8.20
C SER A 121 15.75 16.61 8.06
N ALA A 122 16.33 17.43 7.18
CA ALA A 122 15.75 18.73 6.83
C ALA A 122 14.63 18.63 5.81
N THR A 123 14.51 17.47 5.15
CA THR A 123 13.45 17.13 4.20
C THR A 123 12.43 16.19 4.82
N ALA A 124 12.44 16.05 6.14
CA ALA A 124 11.54 15.17 6.83
C ALA A 124 10.09 15.50 6.55
N ASP A 125 9.26 14.49 6.34
CA ASP A 125 7.83 14.62 6.09
C ASP A 125 7.10 13.35 6.52
N TRP A 126 6.47 13.39 7.70
CA TRP A 126 5.77 12.24 8.28
C TRP A 126 4.60 12.71 9.14
N LEU A 127 3.66 11.81 9.45
CA LEU A 127 2.53 12.09 10.33
C LEU A 127 2.78 11.52 11.72
N LEU A 128 2.45 12.33 12.72
CA LEU A 128 2.48 11.98 14.13
C LEU A 128 1.05 11.95 14.68
N PHE A 129 0.65 10.79 15.18
CA PHE A 129 -0.54 10.65 16.01
C PHE A 129 -0.07 10.49 17.45
N ASP A 130 -0.41 11.43 18.31
CA ASP A 130 -0.04 11.34 19.72
C ASP A 130 -1.20 11.66 20.65
N TRP A 131 -1.21 10.98 21.79
CA TRP A 131 -2.28 11.05 22.77
C TRP A 131 -1.68 11.35 24.14
N LYS A 132 -2.07 12.49 24.72
CA LYS A 132 -1.67 12.90 26.08
C LYS A 132 -2.81 12.81 27.08
N GLN A 133 -2.53 12.34 28.31
CA GLN A 133 -3.54 12.21 29.35
C GLN A 133 -3.97 13.57 29.93
N ALA A 134 -3.02 14.47 30.23
CA ALA A 134 -3.32 15.76 30.87
C ALA A 134 -2.56 16.94 30.26
N ASN A 135 -3.12 18.16 30.40
CA ASN A 135 -2.45 19.38 29.92
C ASN A 135 -1.22 19.68 30.78
N GLN A 136 -0.09 19.99 30.14
CA GLN A 136 1.16 20.24 30.86
C GLN A 136 2.06 21.24 30.14
N THR A 137 2.72 22.10 30.91
CA THR A 137 3.80 22.96 30.42
C THR A 137 5.15 22.33 30.81
N ALA A 138 5.89 21.84 29.82
CA ALA A 138 7.25 21.32 29.98
C ALA A 138 8.04 21.56 28.68
N PHE A 139 9.35 21.26 28.67
CA PHE A 139 10.21 21.39 27.48
C PHE A 139 10.14 22.75 26.75
N SER A 140 9.81 23.83 27.47
CA SER A 140 9.58 25.18 26.93
C SER A 140 8.34 25.34 26.02
N ALA A 141 7.39 24.42 26.08
CA ALA A 141 6.13 24.46 25.34
C ALA A 141 4.93 24.03 26.20
N ASN A 142 3.72 24.22 25.68
CA ASN A 142 2.48 23.74 26.29
C ASN A 142 1.97 22.55 25.48
N ALA A 143 1.79 21.41 26.14
CA ALA A 143 1.13 20.24 25.58
C ALA A 143 -0.32 20.20 26.05
N THR A 144 -1.24 19.98 25.11
CA THR A 144 -2.68 19.83 25.36
C THR A 144 -3.07 18.36 25.30
N ARG A 145 -3.83 17.91 26.29
CA ARG A 145 -4.38 16.56 26.38
C ARG A 145 -5.27 16.23 25.19
N GLY A 146 -5.49 14.94 25.00
CA GLY A 146 -6.30 14.41 23.91
C GLY A 146 -5.44 13.86 22.78
N LEU A 147 -6.12 13.24 21.82
CA LEU A 147 -5.53 12.60 20.66
C LEU A 147 -5.51 13.59 19.48
N ALA A 148 -4.31 13.81 18.93
CA ALA A 148 -4.05 14.75 17.85
C ALA A 148 -3.35 14.04 16.69
N MET A 149 -3.60 14.54 15.48
CA MET A 149 -2.87 14.21 14.26
C MET A 149 -2.09 15.44 13.84
N SER A 150 -0.79 15.29 13.68
CA SER A 150 0.14 16.35 13.30
C SER A 150 0.97 15.94 12.09
N ARG A 151 1.34 16.89 11.24
CA ARG A 151 2.38 16.70 10.22
C ARG A 151 3.71 17.23 10.74
N VAL A 152 4.78 16.47 10.55
CA VAL A 152 6.13 16.85 10.92
C VAL A 152 6.94 17.13 9.67
N GLU A 153 7.31 18.40 9.47
CA GLU A 153 8.06 18.87 8.31
C GLU A 153 9.42 19.45 8.73
N GLY A 154 10.50 18.79 8.29
CA GLY A 154 11.88 19.13 8.64
C GLY A 154 12.29 18.73 10.07
N ILE A 155 13.35 19.37 10.58
CA ILE A 155 14.01 18.90 11.81
C ILE A 155 13.18 19.23 13.06
N ALA A 156 12.49 18.21 13.60
CA ALA A 156 11.82 18.28 14.89
C ALA A 156 12.80 18.14 16.08
N ASN A 157 12.39 18.64 17.25
CA ASN A 157 13.09 18.52 18.53
C ASN A 157 12.08 18.40 19.68
N THR A 158 12.59 18.20 20.91
CA THR A 158 11.76 18.00 22.10
C THR A 158 10.75 19.13 22.35
N THR A 159 11.08 20.39 22.06
CA THR A 159 10.16 21.51 22.22
C THR A 159 9.06 21.51 21.15
N THR A 160 9.41 21.20 19.89
CA THR A 160 8.44 21.21 18.78
C THR A 160 7.49 20.03 18.86
N LEU A 161 7.98 18.84 19.21
CA LEU A 161 7.18 17.64 19.44
C LEU A 161 6.25 17.82 20.64
N TRP A 162 6.76 18.33 21.77
CA TRP A 162 5.94 18.51 22.97
C TRP A 162 4.78 19.51 22.76
N GLY A 163 5.05 20.59 22.04
CA GLY A 163 4.13 21.71 21.90
C GLY A 163 3.29 21.68 20.63
N HIS A 164 3.54 20.76 19.71
CA HIS A 164 3.07 20.81 18.32
C HIS A 164 3.30 22.19 17.70
N THR A 165 4.56 22.63 17.68
CA THR A 165 4.95 23.93 17.12
C THR A 165 6.15 23.83 16.19
N GLY A 166 6.35 24.81 15.32
CA GLY A 166 7.55 24.88 14.49
C GLY A 166 7.52 23.82 13.39
N ALA A 167 8.39 22.80 13.50
CA ALA A 167 8.43 21.68 12.55
C ALA A 167 7.24 20.73 12.70
N VAL A 168 6.44 20.86 13.76
CA VAL A 168 5.25 20.04 13.99
C VAL A 168 4.02 20.92 13.89
N THR A 169 3.11 20.56 12.98
CA THR A 169 1.85 21.27 12.73
C THR A 169 0.69 20.32 13.01
N GLU A 170 -0.10 20.60 14.04
CA GLU A 170 -1.36 19.89 14.28
C GLU A 170 -2.32 20.16 13.11
N ILE A 171 -2.75 19.09 12.44
CA ILE A 171 -3.67 19.15 11.29
C ILE A 171 -5.11 18.80 11.69
N ALA A 172 -5.28 17.89 12.67
CA ALA A 172 -6.59 17.50 13.16
C ALA A 172 -6.54 17.02 14.62
N ARG A 173 -7.72 16.98 15.27
CA ARG A 173 -7.94 16.39 16.60
C ARG A 173 -9.08 15.39 16.53
N ALA A 174 -8.94 14.31 17.28
CA ALA A 174 -9.88 13.20 17.29
C ALA A 174 -11.32 13.63 17.65
N ASN A 175 -12.33 13.14 16.94
CA ASN A 175 -13.73 13.55 17.12
C ASN A 175 -14.25 13.45 18.57
N ASN A 176 -13.88 12.39 19.29
CA ASN A 176 -14.30 12.13 20.67
C ASN A 176 -13.15 12.28 21.66
N TYR A 177 -11.91 12.10 21.20
CA TYR A 177 -10.70 12.19 22.04
C TYR A 177 -9.92 13.50 21.92
N ALA A 178 -10.40 14.50 21.16
CA ALA A 178 -9.73 15.81 20.99
C ALA A 178 -9.24 16.45 22.29
N ASP A 179 -10.08 16.38 23.33
CA ASP A 179 -9.86 16.96 24.67
C ASP A 179 -9.98 15.91 25.77
N THR A 180 -9.91 14.62 25.44
CA THR A 180 -10.04 13.50 26.39
C THR A 180 -8.75 12.70 26.36
N GLY A 181 -8.00 12.72 27.46
CA GLY A 181 -6.78 11.94 27.59
C GLY A 181 -7.03 10.43 27.70
N TRP A 182 -6.00 9.63 27.42
CA TRP A 182 -6.02 8.19 27.65
C TRP A 182 -6.19 7.87 29.15
N ALA A 183 -6.74 6.70 29.44
CA ALA A 183 -6.98 6.22 30.79
C ALA A 183 -5.93 5.17 31.22
N ASP A 184 -5.52 5.25 32.48
CA ASP A 184 -4.57 4.30 33.08
C ASP A 184 -5.03 2.85 32.94
N ASN A 185 -4.13 1.96 32.52
CA ASN A 185 -4.36 0.52 32.38
C ASN A 185 -5.56 0.16 31.47
N GLN A 186 -5.96 1.07 30.58
CA GLN A 186 -6.96 0.82 29.55
C GLN A 186 -6.25 0.40 28.26
N VAL A 187 -6.79 -0.65 27.63
CA VAL A 187 -6.39 -1.05 26.28
C VAL A 187 -7.30 -0.37 25.28
N TYR A 188 -6.70 0.22 24.26
CA TYR A 188 -7.39 0.80 23.11
C TYR A 188 -7.01 -0.01 21.89
N ARG A 189 -8.00 -0.42 21.09
CA ARG A 189 -7.76 -0.96 19.75
C ARG A 189 -7.90 0.17 18.75
N VAL A 190 -6.88 0.37 17.94
CA VAL A 190 -6.82 1.39 16.89
C VAL A 190 -6.84 0.65 15.56
N ARG A 191 -7.82 0.99 14.72
CA ARG A 191 -7.84 0.63 13.31
C ARG A 191 -7.53 1.88 12.51
N MET A 192 -6.56 1.82 11.63
CA MET A 192 -6.14 2.91 10.78
C MET A 192 -6.15 2.46 9.33
N GLU A 193 -6.72 3.29 8.48
CA GLU A 193 -6.64 3.17 7.03
C GLU A 193 -5.88 4.39 6.55
N ALA A 194 -4.75 4.15 5.90
CA ALA A 194 -3.88 5.19 5.40
C ALA A 194 -3.65 4.98 3.91
N SER A 195 -3.78 6.06 3.14
CA SER A 195 -3.36 6.13 1.75
C SER A 195 -2.62 7.45 1.52
N ALA A 196 -2.07 7.63 0.31
CA ALA A 196 -1.45 8.88 -0.09
C ALA A 196 -2.44 10.08 -0.05
N THR A 197 -3.75 9.83 -0.04
CA THR A 197 -4.79 10.86 -0.17
C THR A 197 -5.79 10.92 0.99
N ARG A 198 -5.88 9.87 1.82
CA ARG A 198 -6.85 9.82 2.92
C ARG A 198 -6.29 9.08 4.14
N ILE A 199 -6.57 9.60 5.33
CA ILE A 199 -6.33 8.90 6.59
C ILE A 199 -7.64 8.78 7.37
N ARG A 200 -8.07 7.55 7.66
CA ARG A 200 -9.17 7.25 8.58
C ARG A 200 -8.66 6.49 9.78
N VAL A 201 -9.15 6.84 10.97
CA VAL A 201 -8.77 6.17 12.21
C VAL A 201 -9.99 5.96 13.07
N TRP A 202 -10.13 4.75 13.56
CA TRP A 202 -11.12 4.37 14.56
C TRP A 202 -10.44 3.92 15.85
N VAL A 203 -11.04 4.27 16.97
CA VAL A 203 -10.58 3.84 18.29
C VAL A 203 -11.71 3.12 19.02
N ASP A 204 -11.41 1.93 19.51
CA ASP A 204 -12.29 1.07 20.30
C ASP A 204 -11.78 0.88 21.73
N LEU A 205 -12.72 0.85 22.67
CA LEU A 205 -12.49 0.63 24.10
C LEU A 205 -12.59 -0.85 24.50
N ASP A 206 -13.23 -1.71 23.70
CA ASP A 206 -13.28 -3.15 23.96
C ASP A 206 -12.62 -3.93 22.83
N PRO A 207 -11.32 -4.27 22.94
CA PRO A 207 -10.59 -4.98 21.89
C PRO A 207 -11.16 -6.37 21.54
N ASN A 208 -12.20 -6.84 22.24
CA ASN A 208 -12.81 -8.15 22.06
C ASN A 208 -14.18 -8.12 21.38
N ASP A 209 -14.76 -6.95 21.10
CA ASP A 209 -16.16 -6.87 20.66
C ASP A 209 -16.37 -6.95 19.13
N ASN A 210 -15.28 -7.00 18.37
CA ASN A 210 -15.27 -7.08 16.89
C ASN A 210 -16.08 -5.97 16.22
N ILE A 211 -16.21 -4.82 16.89
CA ILE A 211 -16.78 -3.59 16.34
C ILE A 211 -15.61 -2.77 15.79
N PRO A 212 -15.74 -2.12 14.62
CA PRO A 212 -14.68 -1.31 14.02
C PRO A 212 -14.31 -0.04 14.82
N GLY A 213 -14.66 0.07 16.11
CA GLY A 213 -14.43 1.26 16.94
C GLY A 213 -15.26 2.47 16.54
N THR A 214 -14.97 3.62 17.17
CA THR A 214 -15.60 4.90 16.83
C THR A 214 -14.65 5.71 15.95
N LEU A 215 -15.17 6.30 14.85
CA LEU A 215 -14.38 7.13 13.93
C LEU A 215 -13.86 8.39 14.64
N GLU A 216 -12.54 8.51 14.71
CA GLU A 216 -11.83 9.62 15.36
C GLU A 216 -11.22 10.59 14.35
N PHE A 217 -10.72 10.11 13.22
CA PHE A 217 -10.15 10.92 12.13
C PHE A 217 -10.69 10.47 10.78
N ASP A 218 -10.95 11.41 9.88
CA ASP A 218 -11.27 11.18 8.47
C ASP A 218 -10.78 12.40 7.68
N GLU A 219 -9.48 12.39 7.38
CA GLU A 219 -8.77 13.52 6.79
C GLU A 219 -8.38 13.19 5.35
N THR A 220 -8.74 14.07 4.42
CA THR A 220 -8.33 13.99 3.01
C THR A 220 -7.22 15.00 2.72
N GLY A 221 -6.22 14.64 1.92
CA GLY A 221 -5.10 15.52 1.62
C GLY A 221 -4.04 14.88 0.73
N THR A 222 -2.78 15.25 0.97
CA THR A 222 -1.62 14.55 0.43
C THR A 222 -0.73 14.19 1.61
N PHE A 223 -0.58 12.89 1.82
CA PHE A 223 0.09 12.31 2.96
C PHE A 223 1.42 11.66 2.53
N PRO A 224 2.44 11.70 3.41
CA PRO A 224 3.74 11.12 3.10
C PRO A 224 3.66 9.60 3.04
N THR A 225 4.45 9.03 2.14
CA THR A 225 4.77 7.60 2.08
C THR A 225 5.93 7.27 3.03
N GLY A 226 6.28 6.00 3.18
CA GLY A 226 7.29 5.52 4.13
C GLY A 226 6.66 4.69 5.24
N LYS A 227 7.35 4.46 6.36
CA LYS A 227 6.93 3.38 7.27
C LYS A 227 5.93 3.75 8.37
N PHE A 228 5.14 2.76 8.78
CA PHE A 228 4.35 2.78 10.00
C PHE A 228 5.24 2.59 11.24
N GLY A 229 4.92 3.25 12.34
CA GLY A 229 5.70 3.14 13.58
C GLY A 229 4.93 3.51 14.84
N PHE A 230 5.53 3.28 16.01
CA PHE A 230 4.98 3.69 17.31
C PHE A 230 5.77 4.81 17.93
N TYR A 231 5.08 5.64 18.71
CA TYR A 231 5.64 6.83 19.33
C TYR A 231 5.46 6.81 20.84
N THR A 232 6.47 7.31 21.55
CA THR A 232 6.37 7.66 22.98
C THR A 232 7.10 8.97 23.23
N PHE A 233 6.65 9.73 24.23
CA PHE A 233 7.42 10.85 24.78
C PHE A 233 7.06 11.07 26.25
N SER A 234 8.04 10.84 27.13
CA SER A 234 7.96 11.06 28.59
C SER A 234 6.95 10.15 29.30
N GLN A 235 6.41 9.15 28.62
CA GLN A 235 5.51 8.15 29.20
C GLN A 235 6.24 6.81 29.41
N PRO A 236 6.22 6.23 30.63
CA PRO A 236 6.66 4.86 30.85
C PRO A 236 5.51 3.84 30.78
N ASN A 237 5.89 2.60 30.51
CA ASN A 237 5.01 1.40 30.49
C ASN A 237 3.98 1.43 29.36
N ASP A 238 4.41 1.90 28.19
CA ASP A 238 3.62 1.78 26.96
C ASP A 238 3.70 0.34 26.45
N ARG A 239 2.56 -0.20 26.02
CA ARG A 239 2.46 -1.47 25.28
C ARG A 239 1.78 -1.20 23.96
N PHE A 240 2.34 -1.76 22.89
CA PHE A 240 1.70 -1.84 21.58
C PHE A 240 1.65 -3.30 21.12
N THR A 241 0.61 -3.69 20.39
CA THR A 241 0.44 -5.04 19.84
C THR A 241 -0.20 -4.97 18.46
N LEU A 242 0.49 -5.43 17.42
CA LEU A 242 -0.05 -5.50 16.06
C LEU A 242 -1.10 -6.59 15.96
N ILE A 243 -2.27 -6.23 15.45
CA ILE A 243 -3.41 -7.11 15.22
C ILE A 243 -3.56 -7.42 13.73
N SER A 244 -3.51 -6.41 12.87
CA SER A 244 -3.60 -6.53 11.42
C SER A 244 -2.47 -5.75 10.75
N PRO A 245 -1.80 -6.31 9.74
CA PRO A 245 -1.98 -7.65 9.13
C PRO A 245 -1.75 -8.81 10.12
N PRO A 246 -2.50 -9.93 10.01
CA PRO A 246 -2.53 -10.99 11.02
C PRO A 246 -1.33 -11.94 10.99
N GLY A 247 -0.62 -12.04 9.86
CA GLY A 247 0.63 -12.79 9.71
C GLY A 247 1.89 -11.93 9.73
N ASP A 248 3.04 -12.59 9.72
CA ASP A 248 4.37 -11.99 9.62
C ASP A 248 4.74 -11.67 8.16
N SER A 249 3.88 -12.04 7.21
CA SER A 249 3.88 -11.57 5.82
C SER A 249 2.50 -11.11 5.40
N TYR A 250 2.45 -10.14 4.51
CA TYR A 250 1.25 -9.78 3.78
C TYR A 250 1.60 -9.72 2.30
N CYS A 251 0.71 -10.21 1.47
CA CYS A 251 0.95 -10.38 0.05
C CYS A 251 -0.01 -9.51 -0.74
N SER A 252 0.46 -9.06 -1.88
CA SER A 252 -0.31 -8.31 -2.87
C SER A 252 0.07 -8.81 -4.25
N THR A 253 -0.85 -8.63 -5.19
CA THR A 253 -0.60 -8.95 -6.60
C THR A 253 0.57 -8.13 -7.13
N ASP A 254 1.39 -8.82 -7.93
CA ASP A 254 2.59 -8.37 -8.64
C ASP A 254 2.52 -9.12 -9.98
N GLN A 255 1.80 -8.57 -10.95
CA GLN A 255 1.34 -9.28 -12.14
C GLN A 255 2.49 -9.66 -13.09
N ASP A 256 3.57 -8.90 -13.09
CA ASP A 256 4.73 -9.03 -13.95
C ASP A 256 6.00 -9.58 -13.25
N ASP A 257 5.90 -9.88 -11.95
CA ASP A 257 6.96 -10.45 -11.10
C ASP A 257 8.22 -9.54 -11.03
N ASP A 258 8.05 -8.22 -10.98
CA ASP A 258 9.16 -7.25 -10.89
C ASP A 258 9.54 -6.83 -9.45
N ASP A 259 8.90 -7.45 -8.45
CA ASP A 259 8.96 -7.16 -7.01
C ASP A 259 8.27 -5.84 -6.58
N ILE A 260 7.50 -5.20 -7.45
CA ILE A 260 6.66 -4.03 -7.17
C ILE A 260 5.18 -4.46 -7.25
N LYS A 261 4.36 -3.85 -6.41
CA LYS A 261 2.94 -4.24 -6.29
C LYS A 261 2.14 -3.48 -7.33
N ASP A 262 1.22 -4.14 -8.03
CA ASP A 262 0.35 -3.52 -9.05
C ASP A 262 -0.27 -2.19 -8.58
N ARG A 263 -0.63 -2.10 -7.29
CA ARG A 263 -1.26 -0.90 -6.72
C ARG A 263 -0.36 0.35 -6.76
N VAL A 264 0.95 0.18 -6.68
CA VAL A 264 1.93 1.28 -6.67
C VAL A 264 2.85 1.23 -7.89
N ASP A 265 2.64 0.26 -8.77
CA ASP A 265 3.30 0.18 -10.05
C ASP A 265 2.80 1.29 -10.98
N GLU A 266 3.69 1.81 -11.82
CA GLU A 266 3.37 2.81 -12.85
C GLU A 266 3.14 2.15 -14.23
N ASP A 267 3.42 0.85 -14.36
CA ASP A 267 3.41 0.01 -15.59
C ASP A 267 3.23 -1.48 -15.17
N ALA A 268 2.05 -1.83 -14.64
CA ALA A 268 1.83 -3.00 -13.79
C ALA A 268 1.89 -4.38 -14.47
N ASP A 269 1.92 -4.42 -15.80
CA ASP A 269 2.19 -5.63 -16.59
C ASP A 269 3.49 -5.55 -17.39
N ASN A 270 4.22 -4.43 -17.26
CA ASN A 270 5.51 -4.14 -17.88
C ASN A 270 5.51 -4.36 -19.41
N ASP A 271 4.38 -4.15 -20.07
CA ASP A 271 4.24 -4.19 -21.53
C ASP A 271 4.88 -2.94 -22.22
N GLY A 272 5.25 -1.93 -21.42
CA GLY A 272 5.88 -0.69 -21.87
C GLY A 272 4.90 0.47 -22.10
N ILE A 273 3.61 0.26 -21.92
CA ILE A 273 2.56 1.27 -21.90
C ILE A 273 2.23 1.58 -20.43
N PRO A 274 2.48 2.81 -19.94
CA PRO A 274 2.19 3.09 -18.53
C PRO A 274 0.70 3.02 -18.20
N ASP A 275 0.33 2.53 -17.02
CA ASP A 275 -1.06 2.46 -16.48
C ASP A 275 -1.90 3.72 -16.74
N SER A 276 -1.25 4.88 -16.62
CA SER A 276 -1.88 6.20 -16.81
C SER A 276 -2.40 6.46 -18.24
N VAL A 277 -1.90 5.69 -19.21
CA VAL A 277 -2.26 5.72 -20.63
C VAL A 277 -3.40 4.74 -20.90
N GLU A 278 -3.33 3.53 -20.34
CA GLU A 278 -4.29 2.45 -20.59
C GLU A 278 -5.56 2.58 -19.76
N SER A 279 -5.42 3.08 -18.54
CA SER A 279 -6.51 3.40 -17.63
C SER A 279 -6.62 4.91 -17.41
N PRO A 280 -6.97 5.70 -18.44
CA PRO A 280 -7.04 7.14 -18.32
C PRO A 280 -8.21 7.55 -17.43
N GLY A 281 -7.95 8.45 -16.49
CA GLY A 281 -8.98 9.02 -15.61
C GLY A 281 -8.75 8.80 -14.13
N TYR A 282 -7.72 8.03 -13.75
CA TYR A 282 -7.26 7.88 -12.38
C TYR A 282 -6.06 8.81 -12.10
N PRO A 283 -6.23 9.93 -11.38
CA PRO A 283 -5.16 10.91 -11.16
C PRO A 283 -3.99 10.38 -10.31
N TYR A 284 -4.19 9.26 -9.62
CA TYR A 284 -3.25 8.63 -8.69
C TYR A 284 -2.95 7.17 -9.06
N GLY A 285 -3.22 6.78 -10.32
CA GLY A 285 -3.08 5.39 -10.79
C GLY A 285 -4.37 4.57 -10.59
N PRO A 286 -4.67 3.62 -11.48
CA PRO A 286 -5.86 2.77 -11.41
C PRO A 286 -5.86 1.85 -10.18
N GLY A 287 -4.67 1.40 -9.74
CA GLY A 287 -4.49 0.54 -8.57
C GLY A 287 -4.70 1.22 -7.21
N ASN A 288 -4.82 2.55 -7.17
CA ASN A 288 -5.13 3.30 -5.95
C ASN A 288 -6.50 2.88 -5.37
N ASP A 289 -6.77 3.19 -4.11
CA ASP A 289 -8.05 2.90 -3.43
C ASP A 289 -8.43 4.15 -2.63
N GLU A 290 -9.19 5.04 -3.29
CA GLU A 290 -9.46 6.42 -2.87
C GLU A 290 -10.41 6.48 -1.66
N ASP A 291 -11.35 5.53 -1.55
CA ASP A 291 -12.19 5.42 -0.37
C ASP A 291 -11.76 4.38 0.65
N THR A 292 -10.63 3.70 0.44
CA THR A 292 -9.93 2.85 1.40
C THR A 292 -10.80 1.69 1.93
N ASP A 293 -11.68 1.15 1.09
CA ASP A 293 -12.50 -0.01 1.42
C ASP A 293 -11.79 -1.36 1.13
N GLY A 294 -10.58 -1.29 0.57
CA GLY A 294 -9.76 -2.44 0.20
C GLY A 294 -9.98 -2.92 -1.24
N VAL A 295 -10.77 -2.19 -2.04
CA VAL A 295 -10.96 -2.44 -3.48
C VAL A 295 -10.26 -1.35 -4.28
N PRO A 296 -9.37 -1.70 -5.24
CA PRO A 296 -8.77 -0.71 -6.12
C PRO A 296 -9.81 0.07 -6.93
N ASP A 297 -9.54 1.34 -7.23
CA ASP A 297 -10.41 2.30 -7.90
C ASP A 297 -10.90 1.76 -9.25
N TRP A 298 -10.06 0.99 -9.97
CA TRP A 298 -10.43 0.33 -11.23
C TRP A 298 -11.54 -0.72 -11.08
N ASN A 299 -11.68 -1.32 -9.90
CA ASN A 299 -12.64 -2.38 -9.58
C ASN A 299 -13.70 -1.96 -8.54
N ASP A 300 -13.68 -0.71 -8.10
CA ASP A 300 -14.60 -0.20 -7.08
C ASP A 300 -15.82 0.49 -7.74
N PRO A 301 -17.05 0.00 -7.53
CA PRO A 301 -18.26 0.65 -8.01
C PRO A 301 -18.46 2.12 -7.59
N ASP A 302 -17.81 2.57 -6.51
CA ASP A 302 -17.89 3.94 -6.01
C ASP A 302 -16.85 4.89 -6.66
N HIS A 303 -15.76 4.36 -7.24
CA HIS A 303 -14.65 5.14 -7.83
C HIS A 303 -14.35 4.86 -9.31
N VAL A 304 -14.79 3.72 -9.87
CA VAL A 304 -14.45 3.30 -11.23
C VAL A 304 -14.90 4.31 -12.29
N VAL A 305 -13.96 4.66 -13.18
CA VAL A 305 -14.21 5.56 -14.30
C VAL A 305 -15.22 4.93 -15.25
N GLY A 306 -16.27 5.66 -15.59
CA GLY A 306 -17.38 5.15 -16.40
C GLY A 306 -18.48 4.46 -15.60
N GLY A 307 -18.21 4.09 -14.34
CA GLY A 307 -19.15 3.47 -13.41
C GLY A 307 -19.45 2.00 -13.76
N CYS A 308 -19.67 1.19 -12.73
CA CYS A 308 -20.03 -0.22 -12.89
C CYS A 308 -21.21 -0.61 -12.00
N VAL A 309 -21.66 -1.86 -12.11
CA VAL A 309 -22.62 -2.45 -11.17
C VAL A 309 -21.84 -3.29 -10.18
N GLY A 310 -21.95 -2.98 -8.89
CA GLY A 310 -21.35 -3.79 -7.83
C GLY A 310 -21.95 -5.19 -7.73
N ASP A 311 -21.12 -6.16 -7.36
CA ASP A 311 -21.48 -7.55 -7.11
C ASP A 311 -22.36 -7.74 -5.85
N GLY A 312 -22.41 -6.72 -4.99
CA GLY A 312 -23.14 -6.71 -3.73
C GLY A 312 -22.38 -7.38 -2.58
N GLY A 313 -21.07 -7.56 -2.72
CA GLY A 313 -20.12 -7.95 -1.69
C GLY A 313 -19.89 -6.85 -0.63
N ASP A 314 -19.06 -7.17 0.36
CA ASP A 314 -18.58 -6.26 1.40
C ASP A 314 -17.09 -6.59 1.65
N PRO A 315 -16.14 -5.82 1.04
CA PRO A 315 -16.38 -4.66 0.17
C PRO A 315 -16.96 -5.05 -1.21
N ALA A 316 -17.60 -4.11 -1.89
CA ALA A 316 -18.28 -4.36 -3.17
C ALA A 316 -17.31 -4.20 -4.34
N ARG A 317 -17.33 -5.13 -5.31
CA ARG A 317 -16.46 -5.07 -6.50
C ARG A 317 -17.28 -4.94 -7.78
N CYS A 318 -16.70 -4.43 -8.85
CA CYS A 318 -17.35 -4.39 -10.15
C CYS A 318 -17.67 -5.80 -10.66
N LEU A 319 -18.93 -6.04 -11.03
CA LEU A 319 -19.35 -7.32 -11.59
C LEU A 319 -18.78 -7.54 -13.01
N THR A 320 -18.62 -6.44 -13.75
CA THR A 320 -18.01 -6.34 -15.09
C THR A 320 -17.40 -4.96 -15.20
N LEU A 321 -16.26 -4.86 -15.86
CA LEU A 321 -15.60 -3.58 -16.09
C LEU A 321 -16.22 -2.83 -17.29
N PRO A 322 -16.13 -1.49 -17.32
CA PRO A 322 -16.44 -0.71 -18.51
C PRO A 322 -15.44 -1.02 -19.63
N ILE A 323 -15.90 -1.07 -20.89
CA ILE A 323 -15.06 -1.37 -22.08
C ILE A 323 -13.84 -0.43 -22.28
N ALA A 324 -13.79 0.69 -21.56
CA ALA A 324 -12.66 1.60 -21.59
C ALA A 324 -11.52 1.19 -20.64
N LEU A 325 -11.73 0.13 -19.84
CA LEU A 325 -10.79 -0.41 -18.87
C LEU A 325 -10.58 -1.93 -19.05
N ASP A 326 -11.33 -2.57 -19.94
CA ASP A 326 -11.37 -4.02 -20.19
C ASP A 326 -12.00 -4.18 -21.58
N PHE A 327 -11.17 -4.03 -22.61
CA PHE A 327 -11.64 -3.81 -23.97
C PHE A 327 -12.23 -5.09 -24.59
N ASP A 328 -11.58 -6.22 -24.36
CA ASP A 328 -12.01 -7.53 -24.86
C ASP A 328 -13.10 -8.21 -23.98
N ALA A 329 -13.32 -7.70 -22.76
CA ALA A 329 -14.28 -8.16 -21.77
C ALA A 329 -13.98 -9.56 -21.19
N ASP A 330 -12.71 -9.94 -21.08
CA ASP A 330 -12.27 -11.19 -20.45
C ASP A 330 -12.19 -11.10 -18.90
N GLY A 331 -12.17 -9.87 -18.38
CA GLY A 331 -12.16 -9.55 -16.96
C GLY A 331 -10.78 -9.19 -16.38
N VAL A 332 -9.73 -9.16 -17.19
CA VAL A 332 -8.45 -8.51 -16.91
C VAL A 332 -8.55 -7.07 -17.39
N PRO A 333 -8.26 -6.07 -16.55
CA PRO A 333 -8.27 -4.69 -17.01
C PRO A 333 -7.04 -4.40 -17.86
N ASN A 334 -7.16 -3.51 -18.86
CA ASN A 334 -6.11 -3.23 -19.84
C ASN A 334 -4.69 -3.06 -19.23
N HIS A 335 -4.54 -2.20 -18.22
CA HIS A 335 -3.26 -2.01 -17.48
C HIS A 335 -2.70 -3.21 -16.69
N LEU A 336 -3.29 -4.39 -16.84
CA LEU A 336 -2.81 -5.67 -16.28
C LEU A 336 -2.86 -6.78 -17.34
N ASP A 337 -3.17 -6.43 -18.59
CA ASP A 337 -3.43 -7.31 -19.72
C ASP A 337 -2.36 -7.11 -20.79
N LEU A 338 -1.74 -8.21 -21.22
CA LEU A 338 -0.67 -8.16 -22.22
C LEU A 338 -1.20 -8.18 -23.66
N ASP A 339 -2.51 -8.32 -23.84
CA ASP A 339 -3.26 -8.41 -25.11
C ASP A 339 -4.65 -7.80 -24.89
N SER A 340 -4.70 -6.47 -24.66
CA SER A 340 -5.87 -5.75 -24.15
C SER A 340 -7.12 -5.90 -25.01
N ASP A 341 -6.97 -6.12 -26.32
CA ASP A 341 -8.09 -6.31 -27.24
C ASP A 341 -8.38 -7.76 -27.64
N GLY A 342 -7.57 -8.68 -27.14
CA GLY A 342 -7.76 -10.12 -27.22
C GLY A 342 -7.65 -10.65 -28.65
N ASP A 343 -6.93 -9.97 -29.51
CA ASP A 343 -6.70 -10.39 -30.88
C ASP A 343 -5.46 -11.27 -31.05
N GLY A 344 -4.60 -11.38 -30.04
CA GLY A 344 -3.47 -12.28 -30.01
C GLY A 344 -2.17 -11.71 -30.55
N LEU A 345 -2.12 -10.42 -30.83
CA LEU A 345 -0.89 -9.62 -30.71
C LEU A 345 -0.73 -9.12 -29.27
N THR A 346 0.48 -8.69 -28.92
CA THR A 346 0.76 -8.17 -27.57
C THR A 346 0.78 -6.66 -27.59
N ASP A 347 0.32 -6.04 -26.51
CA ASP A 347 0.28 -4.59 -26.36
C ASP A 347 1.70 -3.99 -26.48
N ALA A 348 2.70 -4.69 -25.94
CA ALA A 348 4.12 -4.37 -26.11
C ALA A 348 4.58 -4.31 -27.58
N PHE A 349 4.06 -5.22 -28.41
CA PHE A 349 4.40 -5.28 -29.83
C PHE A 349 3.67 -4.18 -30.62
N GLU A 350 2.38 -3.99 -30.37
CA GLU A 350 1.52 -3.05 -31.07
C GLU A 350 1.83 -1.60 -30.70
N SER A 351 2.27 -1.37 -29.47
CA SER A 351 2.78 -0.06 -29.03
C SER A 351 4.12 0.33 -29.68
N GLY A 352 4.75 -0.60 -30.41
CA GLY A 352 6.04 -0.42 -31.06
C GLY A 352 7.23 -0.61 -30.12
N GLY A 353 7.00 -1.27 -28.98
CA GLY A 353 8.03 -1.78 -28.08
C GLY A 353 8.82 -2.95 -28.68
N THR A 354 9.72 -3.52 -27.89
CA THR A 354 10.46 -4.73 -28.26
C THR A 354 9.98 -5.89 -27.41
N ASP A 355 9.46 -6.94 -28.04
CA ASP A 355 9.07 -8.21 -27.42
C ASP A 355 9.70 -9.34 -28.25
N ASP A 356 11.03 -9.53 -28.13
CA ASP A 356 11.79 -10.46 -28.98
C ASP A 356 11.47 -11.92 -28.67
N ASP A 357 10.95 -12.24 -27.47
CA ASP A 357 10.62 -13.61 -27.06
C ASP A 357 9.10 -13.92 -26.99
N GLY A 358 8.25 -12.92 -27.22
CA GLY A 358 6.82 -13.06 -27.45
C GLY A 358 6.07 -13.42 -26.17
N ASP A 359 6.53 -12.92 -25.03
CA ASP A 359 5.90 -13.16 -23.73
C ASP A 359 4.96 -12.03 -23.30
N GLY A 360 4.88 -10.95 -24.10
CA GLY A 360 4.05 -9.77 -23.88
C GLY A 360 4.70 -8.70 -23.03
N ILE A 361 5.82 -9.01 -22.36
CA ILE A 361 6.57 -8.03 -21.55
C ILE A 361 7.58 -7.33 -22.46
N ALA A 362 7.70 -6.01 -22.34
CA ALA A 362 8.68 -5.27 -23.12
C ALA A 362 10.12 -5.59 -22.68
N ASP A 363 10.94 -6.14 -23.58
CA ASP A 363 12.36 -6.46 -23.37
C ASP A 363 13.21 -5.25 -22.97
N ASP A 364 12.81 -4.05 -23.41
CA ASP A 364 13.47 -2.79 -23.09
C ASP A 364 12.84 -2.04 -21.91
N CYS A 365 11.86 -2.67 -21.23
CA CYS A 365 11.32 -2.22 -19.96
C CYS A 365 12.32 -2.43 -18.81
N LEU A 366 12.98 -3.59 -18.78
CA LEU A 366 13.84 -3.99 -17.66
C LEU A 366 15.25 -3.35 -17.69
N PRO A 367 15.82 -2.98 -16.51
CA PRO A 367 15.18 -2.99 -15.19
C PRO A 367 14.25 -1.79 -14.99
N VAL A 368 13.10 -2.01 -14.36
CA VAL A 368 12.14 -0.96 -13.98
C VAL A 368 12.70 0.09 -13.02
N THR A 369 11.98 1.21 -12.88
CA THR A 369 12.29 2.21 -11.84
C THR A 369 11.90 1.73 -10.43
N VAL A 370 12.15 2.55 -9.41
CA VAL A 370 11.69 2.26 -8.03
C VAL A 370 10.17 2.42 -7.85
N SER A 371 9.48 2.94 -8.86
CA SER A 371 8.04 3.14 -8.89
C SER A 371 7.37 2.22 -9.93
N GLY A 372 8.04 1.16 -10.40
CA GLY A 372 7.46 0.25 -11.39
C GLY A 372 7.61 0.67 -12.85
N ALA A 373 7.66 1.97 -13.14
CA ALA A 373 7.73 2.43 -14.54
C ALA A 373 8.87 1.79 -15.38
N CYS A 374 8.53 1.37 -16.61
CA CYS A 374 9.51 0.98 -17.63
C CYS A 374 10.55 2.09 -17.90
N GLN A 375 11.78 1.69 -18.23
CA GLN A 375 12.84 2.67 -18.56
C GLN A 375 12.60 3.40 -19.88
N ASN A 376 11.95 2.74 -20.83
CA ASN A 376 11.64 3.27 -22.16
C ASN A 376 10.13 3.18 -22.43
N PRO A 377 9.30 3.91 -21.67
CA PRO A 377 7.86 3.79 -21.82
C PRO A 377 7.39 4.36 -23.16
N VAL A 378 6.22 3.90 -23.60
CA VAL A 378 5.47 4.35 -24.76
C VAL A 378 4.26 5.18 -24.31
N PRO A 379 4.45 6.44 -23.85
CA PRO A 379 3.37 7.26 -23.29
C PRO A 379 2.37 7.78 -24.35
N VAL A 380 2.64 7.51 -25.62
CA VAL A 380 1.75 7.83 -26.75
C VAL A 380 1.83 6.64 -27.70
N PRO A 381 1.01 5.60 -27.46
CA PRO A 381 0.94 4.46 -28.37
C PRO A 381 0.53 4.92 -29.78
N PRO A 382 0.99 4.21 -30.82
CA PRO A 382 0.61 4.49 -32.19
C PRO A 382 -0.89 4.28 -32.39
N ASN A 383 -1.39 4.95 -33.42
CA ASN A 383 -2.70 4.69 -34.03
C ASN A 383 -2.41 4.71 -35.54
N THR A 384 -2.44 3.54 -36.18
CA THR A 384 -1.95 3.34 -37.54
C THR A 384 -2.93 3.86 -38.59
N ASP A 385 -4.24 3.68 -38.41
CA ASP A 385 -5.27 4.07 -39.37
C ASP A 385 -5.84 5.52 -39.18
N GLU A 386 -5.57 6.11 -38.01
CA GLU A 386 -6.09 7.39 -37.49
C GLU A 386 -7.63 7.48 -37.37
N THR A 387 -8.36 6.35 -37.32
CA THR A 387 -9.83 6.31 -37.31
C THR A 387 -10.47 5.92 -35.98
N ASP A 388 -9.82 5.11 -35.15
CA ASP A 388 -10.30 4.73 -33.82
C ASP A 388 -9.22 4.85 -32.70
N GLY A 389 -9.00 3.79 -31.93
CA GLY A 389 -8.18 3.75 -30.72
C GLY A 389 -6.68 3.75 -31.03
N PRO A 390 -5.82 3.65 -30.02
CA PRO A 390 -4.45 3.21 -30.26
C PRO A 390 -4.43 1.72 -30.68
N ASP A 391 -3.35 1.30 -31.35
CA ASP A 391 -3.25 -0.02 -32.00
C ASP A 391 -3.53 -1.18 -31.01
N TYR A 392 -2.98 -1.16 -29.78
CA TYR A 392 -3.24 -2.18 -28.73
C TYR A 392 -4.71 -2.28 -28.23
N LEU A 393 -5.60 -1.41 -28.72
CA LEU A 393 -7.04 -1.42 -28.45
C LEU A 393 -7.85 -1.47 -29.76
N ASP A 394 -7.25 -1.95 -30.84
CA ASP A 394 -7.85 -2.03 -32.16
C ASP A 394 -7.47 -3.30 -32.92
N THR A 395 -8.43 -4.22 -32.94
CA THR A 395 -8.36 -5.53 -33.62
C THR A 395 -8.19 -5.51 -35.15
N ASP A 396 -8.11 -4.34 -35.78
CA ASP A 396 -7.88 -4.07 -37.22
C ASP A 396 -7.10 -2.74 -37.35
N SER A 397 -5.89 -2.72 -36.77
CA SER A 397 -5.06 -1.51 -36.54
C SER A 397 -4.81 -0.65 -37.80
N ASP A 398 -4.85 -1.24 -39.00
CA ASP A 398 -4.65 -0.52 -40.27
C ASP A 398 -5.94 -0.21 -41.05
N GLY A 399 -7.08 -0.72 -40.56
CA GLY A 399 -8.43 -0.44 -41.04
C GLY A 399 -8.72 -0.99 -42.43
N ASP A 400 -8.03 -2.05 -42.86
CA ASP A 400 -8.21 -2.65 -44.18
C ASP A 400 -9.39 -3.65 -44.25
N GLY A 401 -9.88 -4.10 -43.09
CA GLY A 401 -11.00 -5.03 -42.94
C GLY A 401 -10.60 -6.49 -42.75
N LEU A 402 -9.31 -6.80 -42.61
CA LEU A 402 -8.76 -8.00 -41.97
C LEU A 402 -8.32 -7.60 -40.55
N GLY A 403 -8.40 -8.53 -39.59
CA GLY A 403 -7.97 -8.20 -38.22
C GLY A 403 -6.55 -8.66 -37.97
N ASP A 404 -5.86 -8.05 -37.00
CA ASP A 404 -4.42 -8.24 -36.85
C ASP A 404 -4.06 -9.69 -36.51
N LEU A 405 -4.90 -10.42 -35.77
CA LEU A 405 -4.77 -11.87 -35.58
C LEU A 405 -4.52 -12.65 -36.88
N LEU A 406 -5.13 -12.23 -37.99
CA LEU A 406 -4.98 -12.88 -39.29
C LEU A 406 -3.70 -12.43 -40.00
N GLU A 407 -3.30 -11.17 -39.83
CA GLU A 407 -2.19 -10.51 -40.50
C GLU A 407 -0.83 -10.77 -39.84
N ALA A 408 -0.84 -10.94 -38.52
CA ALA A 408 0.24 -11.55 -37.73
C ALA A 408 0.66 -12.91 -38.30
N PHE A 409 -0.15 -13.48 -39.21
CA PHE A 409 0.26 -14.57 -40.05
C PHE A 409 0.02 -14.30 -41.57
N ASP A 410 0.39 -13.23 -42.26
CA ASP A 410 0.32 -13.25 -43.77
C ASP A 410 1.39 -12.41 -44.48
N VAL A 411 2.67 -12.79 -44.30
CA VAL A 411 3.84 -12.05 -44.83
C VAL A 411 3.91 -12.02 -46.38
N ASP A 412 3.17 -12.88 -47.09
CA ASP A 412 3.26 -13.00 -48.55
C ASP A 412 1.97 -12.68 -49.33
N ASP A 413 0.97 -12.09 -48.66
CA ASP A 413 -0.26 -11.53 -49.24
C ASP A 413 -1.04 -12.58 -50.06
N ASN A 414 -1.15 -13.80 -49.50
CA ASN A 414 -1.75 -14.95 -50.18
C ASN A 414 -3.12 -15.38 -49.64
N GLU A 415 -3.64 -14.67 -48.65
CA GLU A 415 -4.84 -15.01 -47.88
C GLU A 415 -4.62 -16.27 -46.97
N MET A 416 -3.40 -16.50 -46.46
CA MET A 416 -3.05 -17.58 -45.49
C MET A 416 -1.85 -17.26 -44.56
N ALA A 417 -1.96 -17.80 -43.33
CA ALA A 417 -0.99 -17.87 -42.22
C ALA A 417 0.56 -18.00 -42.51
N ASP A 418 1.41 -16.97 -42.31
CA ASP A 418 2.85 -16.87 -42.68
C ASP A 418 3.87 -16.28 -41.64
N ASP A 419 3.49 -15.59 -40.53
CA ASP A 419 4.29 -15.15 -39.31
C ASP A 419 4.83 -13.67 -39.16
N VAL A 420 4.33 -12.96 -38.13
CA VAL A 420 4.76 -11.87 -37.19
C VAL A 420 5.60 -10.63 -37.62
N THR A 421 5.06 -9.73 -38.44
CA THR A 421 5.54 -8.33 -38.46
C THR A 421 4.37 -7.36 -38.56
N PRO A 422 4.27 -6.33 -37.70
CA PRO A 422 3.27 -5.28 -37.85
C PRO A 422 3.86 -4.30 -38.86
N VAL A 423 3.57 -4.52 -40.13
CA VAL A 423 3.86 -3.53 -41.17
C VAL A 423 2.52 -3.03 -41.67
N GLY A 424 1.87 -2.25 -40.81
CA GLY A 424 0.98 -1.20 -41.28
C GLY A 424 1.70 -0.46 -42.40
N ASN A 425 1.20 -0.66 -43.61
CA ASN A 425 1.78 -0.43 -44.95
C ASN A 425 2.72 -1.53 -45.49
N ASP A 426 2.22 -2.28 -46.50
CA ASP A 426 2.94 -2.98 -47.60
C ASP A 426 4.49 -2.93 -47.61
#